data_AF-A0A951T1I4-F1
#
_entry.id   AF-A0A951T1I4-F1
#
_cell.length_a   1.000
_cell.length_b   1.000
_cell.length_c   1.000
_cell.angle_alpha   90.00
_cell.angle_beta   90.00
_cell.angle_gamma   90.00
#
_symmetry.space_group_name_H-M   'P 1'
#
loop_
_entity.id
_entity.type
_entity.pdbx_description
1 polymer ?
#
loop_
_entity_poly.entity_id
_entity_poly.type
_entity_poly.pdbx_seq_one_letter_code
_entity_poly.pdbx_strand_id
1 'polypeptide(L)'
;MPEAETGSSVKHSTKKSVKKASKKTSKSLSKESTKKLSKKSTQKLTKDVSTAFSKKTTKKSSKRSATVYKNKTLVIVESPAKAKTINKYLGNNYHIEASMGHVIDLPKSRLAVDTQNNFTPEYITVRGRAPILNRLKRAAESAKEVLLAADPDREGEAISYHLARAISSKNPNIKRIEFNEITKQAVIDAVNNPREIDQALVNAQQARRILDRLVGYNVSPILWKKIKRGLSAGRVQSVALRLICEREDEIDAFVPEEYWTLDAKFKKDKSSFVAALALIDGKKIDLKNQESMDSVLTELEKTKDQCLVEQVKISERRRQPTAPYTTSRMQQDASNKLSFTSQKTMMVAQQLYEGIDIKGTPIGLITYMRTDSTRISPD
;
A
#
# COMPACT_ATOMS: atom_id res chain seq x y z
N MET A 1 -49.80 40.71 -3.39
CA MET A 1 -49.48 40.46 -1.97
C MET A 1 -49.78 39.01 -1.68
N PRO A 2 -48.77 38.22 -1.29
CA PRO A 2 -48.25 38.21 0.07
C PRO A 2 -46.77 38.60 0.16
N GLU A 3 -46.30 38.67 1.40
CA GLU A 3 -45.12 39.35 1.93
C GLU A 3 -43.79 38.73 1.46
N ALA A 4 -42.84 39.60 1.07
CA ALA A 4 -41.46 39.23 0.78
C ALA A 4 -40.60 39.61 1.98
N GLU A 5 -40.19 38.59 2.75
CA GLU A 5 -39.11 38.72 3.72
C GLU A 5 -37.77 38.88 2.98
N THR A 6 -37.21 40.09 3.02
CA THR A 6 -35.85 40.38 2.57
C THR A 6 -34.85 39.99 3.67
N GLY A 7 -34.36 38.76 3.59
CA GLY A 7 -33.26 38.28 4.43
C GLY A 7 -31.92 38.83 3.97
N SER A 8 -31.53 40.00 4.47
CA SER A 8 -30.16 40.48 4.45
C SER A 8 -29.30 39.64 5.39
N SER A 9 -28.29 38.93 4.87
CA SER A 9 -27.21 38.38 5.69
C SER A 9 -25.86 38.91 5.24
N VAL A 10 -25.55 40.13 5.68
CA VAL A 10 -24.17 40.63 5.76
C VAL A 10 -23.50 39.97 6.97
N LYS A 11 -22.42 39.21 6.74
CA LYS A 11 -21.45 38.87 7.78
C LYS A 11 -20.06 39.34 7.36
N HIS A 12 -19.75 40.58 7.73
CA HIS A 12 -18.40 41.00 8.03
C HIS A 12 -18.27 41.14 9.55
N SER A 13 -17.39 40.33 10.16
CA SER A 13 -16.88 40.60 11.50
C SER A 13 -15.38 40.84 11.43
N THR A 14 -15.00 42.11 11.35
CA THR A 14 -13.71 42.57 11.86
C THR A 14 -13.86 42.78 13.37
N LYS A 15 -13.03 42.11 14.17
CA LYS A 15 -12.78 42.53 15.56
C LYS A 15 -11.29 42.64 15.81
N LYS A 16 -10.92 43.88 16.15
CA LYS A 16 -9.65 44.30 16.71
C LYS A 16 -9.27 43.50 17.95
N SER A 17 -7.97 43.34 18.06
CA SER A 17 -7.14 42.99 19.21
C SER A 17 -7.47 43.76 20.50
N VAL A 18 -7.58 43.03 21.61
CA VAL A 18 -7.25 43.53 22.97
C VAL A 18 -6.59 42.40 23.77
N LYS A 19 -5.41 42.72 24.32
CA LYS A 19 -4.66 41.95 25.32
C LYS A 19 -5.52 41.66 26.56
N LYS A 20 -5.50 40.43 27.06
CA LYS A 20 -5.52 40.20 28.51
C LYS A 20 -4.79 38.92 28.89
N ALA A 21 -3.90 39.09 29.85
CA ALA A 21 -3.05 38.11 30.46
C ALA A 21 -3.84 36.99 31.13
N SER A 22 -3.31 35.77 31.04
CA SER A 22 -3.60 34.70 32.02
C SER A 22 -2.28 34.12 32.51
N LYS A 23 -1.95 34.51 33.74
CA LYS A 23 -1.04 33.78 34.65
C LYS A 23 -1.60 32.37 34.86
N LYS A 24 -0.75 31.35 34.73
CA LYS A 24 -0.76 30.16 35.60
C LYS A 24 0.61 29.46 35.59
N THR A 25 1.40 29.84 36.58
CA THR A 25 2.23 28.96 37.43
C THR A 25 3.03 27.86 36.76
N SER A 26 4.27 28.22 36.42
CA SER A 26 5.45 27.36 36.49
C SER A 26 5.67 26.88 37.93
N LYS A 27 5.77 25.56 38.14
CA LYS A 27 6.37 24.98 39.34
C LYS A 27 7.76 24.45 38.97
N SER A 28 8.76 25.20 39.39
CA SER A 28 10.14 24.79 39.56
C SER A 28 10.31 24.06 40.90
N LEU A 29 10.84 22.84 40.89
CA LEU A 29 11.54 22.19 42.01
C LEU A 29 12.62 21.31 41.37
N SER A 30 13.83 21.83 41.17
CA SER A 30 14.99 21.73 42.07
C SER A 30 15.53 20.30 42.22
N LYS A 31 16.65 20.07 41.53
CA LYS A 31 17.66 19.05 41.82
C LYS A 31 18.17 19.25 43.24
N GLU A 32 18.06 18.25 44.10
CA GLU A 32 19.12 17.72 44.97
C GLU A 32 18.49 16.68 45.92
N SER A 33 19.31 15.68 46.30
CA SER A 33 19.01 14.54 47.17
C SER A 33 18.52 13.26 46.47
N THR A 34 19.48 12.44 46.05
CA THR A 34 19.53 10.96 46.20
C THR A 34 20.75 10.44 45.45
N LYS A 35 21.93 10.79 45.96
CA LYS A 35 23.21 10.16 45.57
C LYS A 35 23.89 9.66 46.84
N LYS A 36 23.40 8.53 47.36
CA LYS A 36 24.10 7.58 48.23
C LYS A 36 23.13 6.44 48.54
N LEU A 37 23.65 5.22 48.54
CA LEU A 37 22.97 3.91 48.74
C LEU A 37 22.42 3.22 47.48
N SER A 38 23.32 2.73 46.63
CA SER A 38 23.20 1.40 45.98
C SER A 38 24.48 1.00 45.24
N LYS A 39 25.62 1.01 45.95
CA LYS A 39 26.83 0.31 45.52
C LYS A 39 27.27 -0.61 46.65
N LYS A 40 26.73 -1.83 46.67
CA LYS A 40 27.26 -3.08 47.27
C LYS A 40 26.10 -4.06 47.51
N SER A 41 25.80 -4.90 46.52
CA SER A 41 25.20 -6.25 46.69
C SER A 41 24.62 -6.77 45.37
N THR A 42 25.46 -7.00 44.36
CA THR A 42 25.04 -7.78 43.18
C THR A 42 26.28 -8.39 42.50
N GLN A 43 27.03 -9.15 43.29
CA GLN A 43 28.05 -10.09 42.82
C GLN A 43 28.00 -11.33 43.72
N LYS A 44 26.99 -12.17 43.48
CA LYS A 44 26.88 -13.59 43.84
C LYS A 44 25.42 -13.99 43.57
N LEU A 45 25.21 -15.18 43.03
CA LEU A 45 23.94 -15.74 42.50
C LEU A 45 23.68 -15.44 41.02
N THR A 46 24.50 -16.04 40.15
CA THR A 46 24.09 -16.64 38.85
C THR A 46 25.31 -17.37 38.25
N LYS A 47 25.85 -18.31 39.01
CA LYS A 47 26.59 -19.47 38.50
C LYS A 47 25.95 -20.67 39.21
N ASP A 48 25.78 -21.76 38.47
CA ASP A 48 25.22 -23.05 38.93
C ASP A 48 23.72 -23.28 38.74
N VAL A 49 23.20 -23.16 37.50
CA VAL A 49 22.12 -24.04 36.97
C VAL A 49 22.21 -24.21 35.44
N SER A 50 23.40 -24.17 34.82
CA SER A 50 23.55 -24.23 33.35
C SER A 50 24.42 -25.37 32.80
N THR A 51 24.59 -26.45 33.57
CA THR A 51 25.45 -27.58 33.18
C THR A 51 24.85 -28.94 33.57
N ALA A 52 23.70 -29.33 33.01
CA ALA A 52 23.27 -30.75 33.05
C ALA A 52 22.25 -31.22 31.98
N PHE A 53 21.69 -30.35 31.12
CA PHE A 53 20.58 -30.76 30.21
C PHE A 53 20.83 -30.60 28.70
N SER A 54 22.07 -30.36 28.25
CA SER A 54 22.33 -29.95 26.85
C SER A 54 22.95 -31.03 25.92
N LYS A 55 23.26 -32.25 26.39
CA LYS A 55 24.04 -33.22 25.57
C LYS A 55 23.35 -34.49 25.07
N LYS A 56 22.05 -34.73 25.31
CA LYS A 56 21.38 -35.98 24.85
C LYS A 56 20.19 -35.82 23.88
N THR A 57 19.72 -34.60 23.61
CA THR A 57 18.50 -34.38 22.80
C THR A 57 18.72 -33.87 21.37
N THR A 58 19.93 -33.46 20.99
CA THR A 58 20.20 -32.86 19.66
C THR A 58 20.49 -33.86 18.53
N LYS A 59 20.91 -35.10 18.83
CA LYS A 59 21.15 -36.14 17.79
C LYS A 59 19.89 -36.93 17.39
N LYS A 60 18.84 -36.96 18.22
CA LYS A 60 17.60 -37.74 17.95
C LYS A 60 16.54 -36.96 17.16
N SER A 61 16.51 -35.63 17.26
CA SER A 61 15.56 -34.77 16.53
C SER A 61 15.97 -34.51 15.07
N SER A 62 17.27 -34.46 14.76
CA SER A 62 17.76 -34.27 13.39
C SER A 62 17.50 -35.48 12.49
N LYS A 63 17.58 -36.71 13.03
CA LYS A 63 17.28 -37.95 12.30
C LYS A 63 15.78 -38.17 12.06
N ARG A 64 14.89 -37.68 12.94
CA ARG A 64 13.43 -37.81 12.75
C ARG A 64 12.87 -36.92 11.65
N SER A 65 13.50 -35.77 11.36
CA SER A 65 13.01 -34.83 10.34
C SER A 65 13.33 -35.29 8.90
N ALA A 66 14.43 -36.01 8.67
CA ALA A 66 14.82 -36.44 7.33
C ALA A 66 13.94 -37.59 6.79
N THR A 67 13.31 -38.36 7.69
CA THR A 67 12.45 -39.50 7.34
C THR A 67 11.01 -39.09 6.96
N VAL A 68 10.57 -37.88 7.32
CA VAL A 68 9.17 -37.45 7.16
C VAL A 68 8.84 -36.98 5.73
N TYR A 69 9.85 -36.55 4.97
CA TYR A 69 9.64 -35.93 3.65
C TYR A 69 10.03 -36.82 2.46
N LYS A 70 10.51 -38.04 2.76
CA LYS A 70 11.01 -38.96 1.74
C LYS A 70 9.92 -39.25 0.70
N ASN A 71 10.22 -38.95 -0.56
CA ASN A 71 9.34 -39.09 -1.74
C ASN A 71 8.16 -38.11 -1.89
N LYS A 72 8.11 -37.00 -1.14
CA LYS A 72 7.11 -35.93 -1.37
C LYS A 72 7.66 -34.81 -2.25
N THR A 73 6.78 -34.09 -2.93
CA THR A 73 7.10 -32.82 -3.61
C THR A 73 7.09 -31.69 -2.60
N LEU A 74 8.17 -30.91 -2.52
CA LEU A 74 8.24 -29.73 -1.65
C LEU A 74 7.69 -28.52 -2.38
N VAL A 75 6.70 -27.84 -1.80
CA VAL A 75 6.18 -26.56 -2.31
C VAL A 75 6.62 -25.44 -1.36
N ILE A 76 7.31 -24.43 -1.87
CA ILE A 76 7.76 -23.28 -1.07
C ILE A 76 6.94 -22.05 -1.45
N VAL A 77 6.27 -21.45 -0.47
CA VAL A 77 5.45 -20.23 -0.62
C VAL A 77 6.01 -19.08 0.22
N GLU A 78 5.56 -17.86 -0.04
CA GLU A 78 6.06 -16.69 0.69
C GLU A 78 5.51 -16.59 2.13
N SER A 79 4.22 -16.88 2.32
CA SER A 79 3.50 -16.63 3.57
C SER A 79 2.86 -17.90 4.18
N PRO A 80 2.68 -17.95 5.52
CA PRO A 80 1.99 -19.05 6.18
C PRO A 80 0.51 -19.19 5.82
N ALA A 81 -0.18 -18.09 5.53
CA ALA A 81 -1.60 -18.12 5.16
C ALA A 81 -1.76 -18.85 3.83
N LYS A 82 -0.98 -18.46 2.82
CA LYS A 82 -0.87 -19.15 1.53
C LYS A 82 -0.54 -20.63 1.69
N ALA A 83 0.39 -20.97 2.58
CA ALA A 83 0.75 -22.36 2.87
C ALA A 83 -0.44 -23.18 3.37
N LYS A 84 -1.21 -22.64 4.32
CA LYS A 84 -2.42 -23.31 4.86
C LYS A 84 -3.48 -23.52 3.79
N THR A 85 -3.74 -22.51 2.97
CA THR A 85 -4.75 -22.58 1.90
C THR A 85 -4.35 -23.61 0.84
N ILE A 86 -3.10 -23.62 0.39
CA ILE A 86 -2.61 -24.59 -0.62
C ILE A 86 -2.56 -26.01 -0.09
N ASN A 87 -2.21 -26.21 1.20
CA ASN A 87 -2.15 -27.53 1.82
C ASN A 87 -3.50 -28.25 1.81
N LYS A 88 -4.59 -27.48 1.88
CA LYS A 88 -5.95 -28.01 1.72
C LYS A 88 -6.19 -28.62 0.32
N TYR A 89 -5.56 -28.08 -0.72
CA TYR A 89 -5.83 -28.48 -2.10
C TYR A 89 -4.90 -29.58 -2.62
N LEU A 90 -3.61 -29.53 -2.29
CA LEU A 90 -2.61 -30.45 -2.83
C LEU A 90 -2.55 -31.81 -2.10
N GLY A 91 -3.06 -31.90 -0.87
CA GLY A 91 -3.15 -33.15 -0.11
C GLY A 91 -1.79 -33.72 0.31
N ASN A 92 -1.78 -35.00 0.71
CA ASN A 92 -0.67 -35.60 1.46
C ASN A 92 0.62 -35.86 0.66
N ASN A 93 0.58 -35.80 -0.67
CA ASN A 93 1.73 -36.04 -1.54
C ASN A 93 2.70 -34.85 -1.58
N TYR A 94 2.27 -33.70 -1.07
CA TYR A 94 3.05 -32.46 -1.04
C TYR A 94 3.44 -32.12 0.39
N HIS A 95 4.63 -31.57 0.55
CA HIS A 95 5.07 -30.91 1.79
C HIS A 95 5.17 -29.42 1.52
N ILE A 96 4.49 -28.58 2.29
CA ILE A 96 4.45 -27.14 2.03
C ILE A 96 5.21 -26.39 3.13
N GLU A 97 6.12 -25.51 2.73
CA GLU A 97 6.91 -24.67 3.62
C GLU A 97 6.77 -23.19 3.24
N ALA A 98 6.83 -22.31 4.24
CA ALA A 98 6.83 -20.87 4.02
C ALA A 98 8.24 -20.27 4.20
N SER A 99 8.67 -19.42 3.26
CA SER A 99 9.92 -18.66 3.35
C SER A 99 9.81 -17.46 4.31
N MET A 100 8.58 -17.03 4.62
CA MET A 100 8.27 -15.86 5.44
C MET A 100 8.79 -14.55 4.81
N GLY A 101 8.61 -14.40 3.50
CA GLY A 101 9.16 -13.31 2.70
C GLY A 101 10.56 -13.58 2.16
N HIS A 102 11.28 -12.49 1.88
CA HIS A 102 12.68 -12.51 1.46
C HIS A 102 13.60 -13.11 2.54
N VAL A 103 14.33 -14.16 2.17
CA VAL A 103 15.37 -14.79 3.02
C VAL A 103 16.79 -14.35 2.64
N ILE A 104 16.96 -13.83 1.43
CA ILE A 104 18.22 -13.37 0.85
C ILE A 104 17.98 -11.96 0.30
N ASP A 105 18.87 -11.02 0.60
CA ASP A 105 18.77 -9.62 0.16
C ASP A 105 20.18 -8.99 0.17
N LEU A 106 20.29 -7.79 -0.40
CA LEU A 106 21.49 -6.96 -0.27
C LEU A 106 21.72 -6.56 1.20
N PRO A 107 22.98 -6.49 1.68
CA PRO A 107 23.27 -6.03 3.03
C PRO A 107 22.75 -4.61 3.28
N LYS A 108 22.28 -4.36 4.52
CA LYS A 108 21.69 -3.07 4.92
C LYS A 108 22.70 -1.96 5.16
N SER A 109 23.97 -2.30 5.45
CA SER A 109 24.98 -1.36 5.95
C SER A 109 25.97 -0.87 4.89
N ARG A 110 25.94 -1.41 3.68
CA ARG A 110 26.86 -1.04 2.59
C ARG A 110 26.21 -1.18 1.22
N LEU A 111 26.78 -0.53 0.21
CA LEU A 111 26.23 -0.49 -1.15
C LEU A 111 26.00 -1.90 -1.71
N ALA A 112 27.02 -2.76 -1.64
CA ALA A 112 26.98 -4.16 -2.09
C ALA A 112 26.49 -4.34 -3.54
N VAL A 113 26.85 -3.37 -4.37
CA VAL A 113 26.73 -3.41 -5.82
C VAL A 113 28.11 -3.02 -6.34
N ASP A 114 28.73 -3.91 -7.10
CA ASP A 114 30.00 -3.64 -7.76
C ASP A 114 29.75 -2.85 -9.05
N THR A 115 29.94 -1.53 -8.99
CA THR A 115 29.72 -0.64 -10.13
C THR A 115 30.79 -0.75 -11.22
N GLN A 116 31.92 -1.40 -10.95
CA GLN A 116 33.01 -1.58 -11.92
C GLN A 116 32.84 -2.89 -12.69
N ASN A 117 32.22 -3.90 -12.08
CA ASN A 117 31.99 -5.21 -12.69
C ASN A 117 30.49 -5.44 -12.96
N ASN A 118 29.95 -4.76 -13.98
CA ASN A 118 28.59 -4.96 -14.49
C ASN A 118 27.46 -4.87 -13.44
N PHE A 119 27.62 -4.00 -12.44
CA PHE A 119 26.64 -3.82 -11.36
C PHE A 119 26.36 -5.10 -10.56
N THR A 120 27.35 -5.99 -10.44
CA THR A 120 27.16 -7.29 -9.78
C THR A 120 26.72 -7.10 -8.32
N PRO A 121 25.52 -7.57 -7.94
CA PRO A 121 25.03 -7.44 -6.57
C PRO A 121 25.61 -8.52 -5.66
N GLU A 122 25.96 -8.15 -4.42
CA GLU A 122 26.29 -9.10 -3.38
C GLU A 122 25.10 -9.35 -2.47
N TYR A 123 24.54 -10.56 -2.56
CA TYR A 123 23.43 -10.99 -1.73
C TYR A 123 23.91 -11.75 -0.49
N ILE A 124 23.27 -11.45 0.64
CA ILE A 124 23.50 -12.14 1.91
C ILE A 124 22.20 -12.74 2.43
N THR A 125 22.31 -13.76 3.29
CA THR A 125 21.15 -14.20 4.06
C THR A 125 20.72 -13.09 5.01
N VAL A 126 19.44 -12.75 4.99
CA VAL A 126 18.87 -11.70 5.86
C VAL A 126 19.09 -12.09 7.33
N ARG A 127 19.54 -11.14 8.15
CA ARG A 127 19.79 -11.36 9.59
C ARG A 127 18.56 -11.97 10.27
N GLY A 128 18.76 -13.08 10.98
CA GLY A 128 17.68 -13.81 11.67
C GLY A 128 16.92 -14.81 10.79
N ARG A 129 17.14 -14.84 9.46
CA ARG A 129 16.47 -15.79 8.55
C ARG A 129 17.26 -17.07 8.26
N ALA A 130 18.49 -17.20 8.77
CA ALA A 130 19.31 -18.40 8.62
C ALA A 130 18.61 -19.70 9.11
N PRO A 131 17.87 -19.72 10.23
CA PRO A 131 17.13 -20.92 10.64
C PRO A 131 16.07 -21.36 9.62
N ILE A 132 15.39 -20.41 8.97
CA ILE A 132 14.38 -20.68 7.94
C ILE A 132 15.08 -21.25 6.71
N LEU A 133 16.13 -20.59 6.23
CA LEU A 133 16.89 -21.07 5.07
C LEU A 133 17.44 -22.49 5.28
N ASN A 134 17.95 -22.78 6.48
CA ASN A 134 18.44 -24.12 6.82
C ASN A 134 17.32 -25.15 6.94
N ARG A 135 16.09 -24.76 7.31
CA ARG A 135 14.92 -25.63 7.27
C ARG A 135 14.55 -25.95 5.82
N LEU A 136 14.48 -24.94 4.96
CA LEU A 136 14.18 -25.10 3.53
C LEU A 136 15.21 -25.98 2.81
N LYS A 137 16.51 -25.79 3.09
CA LYS A 137 17.58 -26.63 2.55
C LYS A 137 17.43 -28.11 2.92
N ARG A 138 17.07 -28.40 4.18
CA ARG A 138 16.84 -29.78 4.66
C ARG A 138 15.58 -30.40 4.05
N ALA A 139 14.51 -29.62 3.91
CA ALA A 139 13.30 -30.08 3.23
C ALA A 139 13.60 -30.38 1.75
N ALA A 140 14.34 -29.51 1.06
CA ALA A 140 14.72 -29.70 -0.33
C ALA A 140 15.58 -30.97 -0.55
N GLU A 141 16.56 -31.21 0.32
CA GLU A 141 17.45 -32.39 0.28
C GLU A 141 16.70 -33.73 0.40
N SER A 142 15.50 -33.74 1.00
CA SER A 142 14.70 -34.96 1.21
C SER A 142 13.52 -35.09 0.26
N ALA A 143 13.21 -34.04 -0.51
CA ALA A 143 12.10 -33.99 -1.45
C ALA A 143 12.46 -34.61 -2.81
N LYS A 144 11.46 -35.13 -3.53
CA LYS A 144 11.61 -35.62 -4.91
C LYS A 144 11.88 -34.47 -5.89
N GLU A 145 11.17 -33.37 -5.71
CA GLU A 145 11.27 -32.15 -6.50
C GLU A 145 10.86 -30.95 -5.64
N VAL A 146 11.23 -29.74 -6.06
CA VAL A 146 10.86 -28.50 -5.39
C VAL A 146 10.07 -27.60 -6.33
N LEU A 147 8.87 -27.21 -5.92
CA LEU A 147 8.02 -26.24 -6.60
C LEU A 147 8.05 -24.91 -5.85
N LEU A 148 8.45 -23.84 -6.53
CA LEU A 148 8.46 -22.49 -6.01
C LEU A 148 7.14 -21.81 -6.38
N ALA A 149 6.38 -21.41 -5.37
CA ALA A 149 5.01 -20.92 -5.48
C ALA A 149 4.86 -19.50 -4.89
N ALA A 150 5.87 -18.65 -5.13
CA ALA A 150 5.80 -17.23 -4.82
C ALA A 150 4.71 -16.54 -5.67
N ASP A 151 4.38 -15.29 -5.36
CA ASP A 151 3.34 -14.54 -6.07
C ASP A 151 3.70 -14.29 -7.55
N PRO A 152 2.72 -14.12 -8.45
CA PRO A 152 2.96 -14.00 -9.90
C PRO A 152 3.37 -12.56 -10.29
N ASP A 153 4.36 -12.01 -9.60
CA ASP A 153 4.97 -10.72 -9.90
C ASP A 153 6.50 -10.82 -9.93
N ARG A 154 7.17 -9.75 -10.38
CA ARG A 154 8.64 -9.71 -10.43
C ARG A 154 9.30 -9.90 -9.06
N GLU A 155 8.63 -9.54 -7.96
CA GLU A 155 9.17 -9.74 -6.60
C GLU A 155 9.13 -11.23 -6.24
N GLY A 156 8.02 -11.91 -6.51
CA GLY A 156 7.88 -13.35 -6.35
C GLY A 156 8.87 -14.14 -7.22
N GLU A 157 9.13 -13.66 -8.44
CA GLU A 157 10.14 -14.28 -9.31
C GLU A 157 11.56 -14.14 -8.73
N ALA A 158 11.92 -12.97 -8.20
CA ALA A 158 13.21 -12.76 -7.54
C ALA A 158 13.35 -13.60 -6.25
N ILE A 159 12.28 -13.72 -5.45
CA ILE A 159 12.25 -14.61 -4.28
C ILE A 159 12.53 -16.06 -4.72
N SER A 160 11.84 -16.51 -5.77
CA SER A 160 12.00 -17.85 -6.32
C SER A 160 13.43 -18.07 -6.82
N TYR A 161 14.01 -17.13 -7.56
CA TYR A 161 15.39 -17.17 -8.02
C TYR A 161 16.40 -17.30 -6.86
N HIS A 162 16.27 -16.47 -5.82
CA HIS A 162 17.17 -16.52 -4.68
C HIS A 162 17.05 -17.83 -3.90
N LEU A 163 15.83 -18.34 -3.71
CA LEU A 163 15.59 -19.64 -3.09
C LEU A 163 16.19 -20.78 -3.91
N ALA A 164 15.93 -20.79 -5.23
CA ALA A 164 16.46 -21.79 -6.15
C ALA A 164 17.99 -21.87 -6.07
N ARG A 165 18.67 -20.73 -6.19
CA ARG A 165 20.14 -20.66 -6.05
C ARG A 165 20.60 -21.19 -4.70
N ALA A 166 19.92 -20.86 -3.62
CA ALA A 166 20.32 -21.27 -2.29
C ALA A 166 20.12 -22.76 -1.99
N ILE A 167 19.17 -23.42 -2.65
CA ILE A 167 18.83 -24.84 -2.40
C ILE A 167 19.27 -25.78 -3.54
N SER A 168 19.70 -25.26 -4.69
CA SER A 168 20.12 -26.04 -5.88
C SER A 168 21.15 -27.13 -5.58
N SER A 169 22.11 -26.85 -4.69
CA SER A 169 23.12 -27.83 -4.25
C SER A 169 22.55 -28.97 -3.41
N LYS A 170 21.33 -28.82 -2.90
CA LYS A 170 20.59 -29.84 -2.14
C LYS A 170 19.58 -30.58 -2.98
N ASN A 171 18.95 -29.90 -3.94
CA ASN A 171 18.05 -30.51 -4.90
C ASN A 171 18.11 -29.74 -6.22
N PRO A 172 18.60 -30.35 -7.32
CA PRO A 172 18.66 -29.68 -8.62
C PRO A 172 17.31 -29.65 -9.35
N ASN A 173 16.33 -30.48 -8.96
CA ASN A 173 15.01 -30.53 -9.59
C ASN A 173 14.08 -29.47 -8.99
N ILE A 174 14.23 -28.24 -9.46
CA ILE A 174 13.48 -27.07 -9.00
C ILE A 174 12.66 -26.51 -10.15
N LYS A 175 11.39 -26.24 -9.92
CA LYS A 175 10.49 -25.60 -10.88
C LYS A 175 9.69 -24.47 -10.24
N ARG A 176 9.07 -23.63 -11.08
CA ARG A 176 8.24 -22.50 -10.70
C ARG A 176 6.78 -22.80 -11.09
N ILE A 177 5.85 -22.55 -10.16
CA ILE A 177 4.41 -22.64 -10.42
C ILE A 177 3.74 -21.31 -10.12
N GLU A 178 2.73 -20.93 -10.88
CA GLU A 178 2.06 -19.63 -10.77
C GLU A 178 0.55 -19.76 -10.86
N PHE A 179 -0.15 -18.92 -10.11
CA PHE A 179 -1.59 -18.80 -10.13
C PHE A 179 -1.98 -17.40 -9.71
N ASN A 180 -3.02 -16.87 -10.36
CA ASN A 180 -3.57 -15.54 -10.05
C ASN A 180 -4.66 -15.58 -8.98
N GLU A 181 -5.05 -16.77 -8.55
CA GLU A 181 -6.04 -16.99 -7.49
C GLU A 181 -5.71 -18.30 -6.76
N ILE A 182 -6.14 -18.40 -5.51
CA ILE A 182 -5.87 -19.59 -4.67
C ILE A 182 -7.12 -20.44 -4.57
N THR A 183 -7.54 -20.97 -5.72
CA THR A 183 -8.64 -21.93 -5.84
C THR A 183 -8.09 -23.35 -6.01
N LYS A 184 -8.91 -24.37 -5.76
CA LYS A 184 -8.49 -25.78 -5.93
C LYS A 184 -8.01 -26.05 -7.37
N GLN A 185 -8.76 -25.54 -8.35
CA GLN A 185 -8.50 -25.77 -9.77
C GLN A 185 -7.20 -25.07 -10.19
N ALA A 186 -7.07 -23.77 -9.92
CA ALA A 186 -5.87 -23.01 -10.27
C ALA A 186 -4.58 -23.58 -9.65
N VAL A 187 -4.65 -24.06 -8.40
CA VAL A 187 -3.50 -24.67 -7.72
C VAL A 187 -3.12 -26.02 -8.34
N ILE A 188 -4.09 -26.86 -8.71
CA ILE A 188 -3.82 -28.14 -9.38
C ILE A 188 -3.24 -27.89 -10.78
N ASP A 189 -3.82 -26.98 -11.54
CA ASP A 189 -3.36 -26.64 -12.89
C ASP A 189 -1.94 -26.07 -12.88
N ALA A 190 -1.62 -25.22 -11.90
CA ALA A 190 -0.28 -24.67 -11.72
C ALA A 190 0.75 -25.76 -11.41
N VAL A 191 0.39 -26.76 -10.59
CA VAL A 191 1.27 -27.89 -10.26
C VAL A 191 1.48 -28.83 -11.45
N ASN A 192 0.46 -28.99 -12.31
CA ASN A 192 0.55 -29.81 -13.51
C ASN A 192 1.30 -29.11 -14.66
N ASN A 193 1.44 -27.78 -14.62
CA ASN A 193 2.11 -26.98 -15.65
C ASN A 193 3.28 -26.16 -15.06
N PRO A 194 4.29 -26.80 -14.47
CA PRO A 194 5.45 -26.09 -13.92
C PRO A 194 6.31 -25.50 -15.05
N ARG A 195 6.87 -24.31 -14.80
CA ARG A 195 7.80 -23.63 -15.71
C ARG A 195 9.18 -23.44 -15.07
N GLU A 196 10.15 -23.05 -15.90
CA GLU A 196 11.43 -22.52 -15.43
C GLU A 196 11.27 -21.09 -14.90
N ILE A 197 12.24 -20.65 -14.10
CA ILE A 197 12.29 -19.26 -13.61
C ILE A 197 12.53 -18.32 -14.80
N ASP A 198 11.74 -17.26 -14.87
CA ASP A 198 11.84 -16.21 -15.88
C ASP A 198 12.97 -15.25 -15.50
N GLN A 199 14.10 -15.41 -16.18
CA GLN A 199 15.29 -14.60 -15.92
C GLN A 199 15.07 -13.11 -16.29
N ALA A 200 14.16 -12.78 -17.21
CA ALA A 200 13.87 -11.39 -17.54
C ALA A 200 13.13 -10.68 -16.40
N LEU A 201 12.16 -11.34 -15.76
CA LEU A 201 11.48 -10.83 -14.58
C LEU A 201 12.44 -10.68 -13.38
N VAL A 202 13.32 -11.65 -13.17
CA VAL A 202 14.38 -11.56 -12.15
C VAL A 202 15.26 -10.35 -12.43
N ASN A 203 15.79 -10.22 -13.65
CA ASN A 203 16.67 -9.11 -14.02
C ASN A 203 15.97 -7.75 -13.87
N ALA A 204 14.68 -7.66 -14.19
CA ALA A 204 13.89 -6.44 -13.99
C ALA A 204 13.78 -6.06 -12.50
N GLN A 205 13.58 -7.04 -11.61
CA GLN A 205 13.55 -6.81 -10.17
C GLN A 205 14.95 -6.42 -9.64
N GLN A 206 16.00 -7.11 -10.07
CA GLN A 206 17.38 -6.82 -9.67
C GLN A 206 17.82 -5.42 -10.13
N ALA A 207 17.52 -5.05 -11.37
CA ALA A 207 17.81 -3.73 -11.91
C ALA A 207 17.13 -2.63 -11.08
N ARG A 208 15.85 -2.81 -10.74
CA ARG A 208 15.13 -1.90 -9.82
C ARG A 208 15.82 -1.83 -8.46
N ARG A 209 16.17 -2.97 -7.87
CA ARG A 209 16.80 -3.07 -6.54
C ARG A 209 18.16 -2.36 -6.51
N ILE A 210 18.96 -2.54 -7.55
CA ILE A 210 20.26 -1.89 -7.73
C ILE A 210 20.10 -0.39 -7.96
N LEU A 211 19.17 0.03 -8.82
CA LEU A 211 18.92 1.44 -9.09
C LEU A 211 18.53 2.20 -7.81
N ASP A 212 17.56 1.68 -7.07
CA ASP A 212 17.10 2.29 -5.82
C ASP A 212 18.23 2.32 -4.76
N ARG A 213 19.12 1.31 -4.78
CA ARG A 213 20.31 1.25 -3.93
C ARG A 213 21.33 2.33 -4.27
N LEU A 214 21.65 2.51 -5.55
CA LEU A 214 22.59 3.53 -6.02
C LEU A 214 22.08 4.95 -5.69
N VAL A 215 20.82 5.24 -5.97
CA VAL A 215 20.20 6.54 -5.65
C VAL A 215 20.23 6.78 -4.14
N GLY A 216 19.81 5.80 -3.34
CA GLY A 216 19.78 5.93 -1.88
C GLY A 216 21.15 6.23 -1.28
N TYR A 217 22.19 5.49 -1.68
CA TYR A 217 23.54 5.66 -1.12
C TYR A 217 24.26 6.90 -1.62
N ASN A 218 24.03 7.33 -2.86
CA ASN A 218 24.71 8.50 -3.42
C ASN A 218 24.04 9.81 -3.01
N VAL A 219 22.69 9.84 -2.91
CA VAL A 219 21.95 11.10 -2.70
C VAL A 219 21.64 11.36 -1.22
N SER A 220 21.37 10.34 -0.40
CA SER A 220 21.03 10.56 1.03
C SER A 220 22.12 11.30 1.82
N PRO A 221 23.44 11.03 1.64
CA PRO A 221 24.48 11.79 2.33
C PRO A 221 24.48 13.29 2.01
N ILE A 222 24.06 13.67 0.80
CA ILE A 222 23.93 15.08 0.41
C ILE A 222 22.78 15.72 1.21
N LEU A 223 21.63 15.06 1.29
CA LEU A 223 20.48 15.51 2.09
C LEU A 223 20.84 15.66 3.57
N TRP A 224 21.67 14.77 4.12
CA TRP A 224 22.13 14.86 5.50
C TRP A 224 23.00 16.07 5.78
N LYS A 225 23.87 16.42 4.82
CA LYS A 225 24.76 17.59 4.90
C LYS A 225 24.02 18.90 4.69
N LYS A 226 23.00 18.92 3.82
CA LYS A 226 22.32 20.15 3.38
C LYS A 226 21.00 20.45 4.07
N ILE A 227 20.29 19.43 4.56
CA ILE A 227 18.95 19.59 5.12
C ILE A 227 18.91 19.05 6.55
N LYS A 228 18.95 17.72 6.73
CA LYS A 228 18.85 17.08 8.05
C LYS A 228 19.38 15.65 8.01
N ARG A 229 20.16 15.28 9.03
CA ARG A 229 20.60 13.89 9.23
C ARG A 229 19.41 12.94 9.36
N GLY A 230 19.50 11.77 8.71
CA GLY A 230 18.48 10.72 8.76
C GLY A 230 17.41 10.79 7.66
N LEU A 231 17.48 11.77 6.74
CA LEU A 231 16.59 11.80 5.58
C LEU A 231 16.98 10.74 4.54
N SER A 232 15.99 10.15 3.87
CA SER A 232 16.21 9.17 2.81
C SER A 232 15.96 9.80 1.45
N ALA A 233 16.87 9.62 0.51
CA ALA A 233 16.62 9.88 -0.90
C ALA A 233 16.01 8.64 -1.55
N GLY A 234 14.95 8.82 -2.34
CA GLY A 234 14.32 7.74 -3.09
C GLY A 234 13.75 8.27 -4.38
N ARG A 235 14.13 7.66 -5.51
CA ARG A 235 13.77 8.11 -6.87
C ARG A 235 12.28 8.33 -7.09
N VAL A 236 11.43 7.44 -6.56
CA VAL A 236 9.96 7.56 -6.68
C VAL A 236 9.38 8.43 -5.56
N GLN A 237 9.89 8.31 -4.34
CA GLN A 237 9.39 9.06 -3.18
C GLN A 237 9.59 10.57 -3.36
N SER A 238 10.72 11.01 -3.91
CA SER A 238 11.01 12.44 -4.13
C SER A 238 10.07 13.06 -5.16
N VAL A 239 9.69 12.31 -6.20
CA VAL A 239 8.72 12.79 -7.21
C VAL A 239 7.32 12.89 -6.60
N ALA A 240 6.89 11.90 -5.81
CA ALA A 240 5.60 11.98 -5.12
C ALA A 240 5.54 13.15 -4.13
N LEU A 241 6.61 13.40 -3.39
CA LEU A 241 6.71 14.56 -2.51
C LEU A 241 6.66 15.87 -3.30
N ARG A 242 7.37 15.94 -4.43
CA ARG A 242 7.36 17.10 -5.32
C ARG A 242 5.95 17.45 -5.79
N LEU A 243 5.14 16.47 -6.22
CA LEU A 243 3.76 16.71 -6.64
C LEU A 243 2.88 17.30 -5.52
N ILE A 244 3.14 16.93 -4.27
CA ILE A 244 2.43 17.50 -3.12
C ILE A 244 2.88 18.95 -2.89
N CYS A 245 4.18 19.22 -2.92
CA CYS A 245 4.70 20.58 -2.78
C CYS A 245 4.21 21.50 -3.91
N GLU A 246 4.23 21.04 -5.16
CA GLU A 246 3.74 21.82 -6.30
C GLU A 246 2.24 22.16 -6.15
N ARG A 247 1.43 21.23 -5.63
CA ARG A 247 0.02 21.51 -5.31
C ARG A 247 -0.12 22.52 -4.18
N GLU A 248 0.72 22.47 -3.16
CA GLU A 248 0.69 23.45 -2.08
C GLU A 248 1.11 24.84 -2.60
N ASP A 249 2.14 24.91 -3.43
CA ASP A 249 2.58 26.15 -4.08
C ASP A 249 1.46 26.74 -4.98
N GLU A 250 0.71 25.89 -5.70
CA GLU A 250 -0.48 26.30 -6.46
C GLU A 250 -1.58 26.90 -5.55
N ILE A 251 -1.78 26.33 -4.36
CA ILE A 251 -2.76 26.82 -3.38
C ILE A 251 -2.30 28.15 -2.76
N ASP A 252 -1.02 28.26 -2.40
CA ASP A 252 -0.43 29.47 -1.83
C ASP A 252 -0.40 30.64 -2.83
N ALA A 253 -0.19 30.33 -4.12
CA ALA A 253 -0.22 31.31 -5.21
C ALA A 253 -1.64 31.67 -5.67
N PHE A 254 -2.67 30.95 -5.22
CA PHE A 254 -4.04 31.20 -5.62
C PHE A 254 -4.52 32.53 -5.03
N VAL A 255 -4.88 33.48 -5.91
CA VAL A 255 -5.52 34.74 -5.53
C VAL A 255 -7.03 34.55 -5.69
N PRO A 256 -7.82 34.49 -4.60
CA PRO A 256 -9.26 34.34 -4.69
C PRO A 256 -9.89 35.54 -5.38
N GLU A 257 -10.69 35.29 -6.41
CA GLU A 257 -11.50 36.30 -7.08
C GLU A 257 -12.95 36.19 -6.59
N GLU A 258 -13.54 37.34 -6.25
CA GLU A 258 -14.95 37.42 -5.93
C GLU A 258 -15.78 37.22 -7.20
N TYR A 259 -16.78 36.35 -7.12
CA TYR A 259 -17.79 36.18 -8.14
C TYR A 259 -19.15 35.89 -7.50
N TRP A 260 -20.21 36.28 -8.19
CA TRP A 260 -21.58 36.08 -7.76
C TRP A 260 -22.31 35.20 -8.77
N THR A 261 -23.23 34.38 -8.26
CA THR A 261 -24.14 33.58 -9.07
C THR A 261 -25.57 33.87 -8.64
N LEU A 262 -26.49 33.92 -9.60
CA LEU A 262 -27.91 34.12 -9.31
C LEU A 262 -28.68 32.83 -9.56
N ASP A 263 -29.24 32.27 -8.49
CA ASP A 263 -30.19 31.17 -8.55
C ASP A 263 -31.61 31.69 -8.34
N ALA A 264 -32.52 31.36 -9.26
CA ALA A 264 -33.94 31.71 -9.18
C ALA A 264 -34.80 30.45 -9.03
N LYS A 265 -35.82 30.54 -8.17
CA LYS A 265 -36.82 29.48 -7.98
C LYS A 265 -38.01 29.75 -8.89
N PHE A 266 -38.26 28.82 -9.81
CA PHE A 266 -39.40 28.87 -10.72
C PHE A 266 -40.46 27.86 -10.30
N LYS A 267 -41.72 28.20 -10.55
CA LYS A 267 -42.87 27.32 -10.37
C LYS A 267 -43.68 27.26 -11.65
N LYS A 268 -43.97 26.05 -12.12
CA LYS A 268 -44.89 25.78 -13.21
C LYS A 268 -45.85 24.68 -12.76
N ASP A 269 -47.14 25.00 -12.72
CA ASP A 269 -48.18 24.11 -12.19
C ASP A 269 -47.87 23.60 -10.77
N LYS A 270 -47.65 22.29 -10.62
CA LYS A 270 -47.30 21.62 -9.37
C LYS A 270 -45.79 21.41 -9.19
N SER A 271 -44.98 21.80 -10.16
CA SER A 271 -43.54 21.57 -10.17
C SER A 271 -42.77 22.85 -9.87
N SER A 272 -41.78 22.75 -9.00
CA SER A 272 -40.83 23.82 -8.71
C SER A 272 -39.43 23.36 -9.05
N PHE A 273 -38.61 24.25 -9.58
CA PHE A 273 -37.22 23.98 -9.90
C PHE A 273 -36.36 25.23 -9.67
N VAL A 274 -35.05 25.02 -9.54
CA VAL A 274 -34.06 26.10 -9.46
C VAL A 274 -33.38 26.20 -10.82
N ALA A 275 -33.21 27.42 -11.32
CA ALA A 275 -32.36 27.68 -12.47
C ALA A 275 -31.35 28.78 -12.12
N ALA A 276 -30.12 28.58 -12.57
CA ALA A 276 -29.05 29.56 -12.45
C ALA A 276 -29.04 30.49 -13.67
N LEU A 277 -28.78 31.77 -13.46
CA LEU A 277 -28.54 32.73 -14.53
C LEU A 277 -27.33 32.29 -15.35
N ALA A 278 -27.53 32.07 -16.65
CA ALA A 278 -26.48 31.62 -17.55
C ALA A 278 -25.93 32.74 -18.45
N LEU A 279 -26.81 33.59 -18.96
CA LEU A 279 -26.51 34.62 -19.96
C LEU A 279 -27.37 35.88 -19.71
N ILE A 280 -26.82 37.05 -20.03
CA ILE A 280 -27.59 38.29 -20.24
C ILE A 280 -27.34 38.74 -21.68
N ASP A 281 -28.41 39.01 -22.44
CA ASP A 281 -28.34 39.39 -23.86
C ASP A 281 -27.47 38.45 -24.72
N GLY A 282 -27.58 37.14 -24.46
CA GLY A 282 -26.82 36.11 -25.16
C GLY A 282 -25.33 36.04 -24.82
N LYS A 283 -24.83 36.85 -23.88
CA LYS A 283 -23.42 36.86 -23.44
C LYS A 283 -23.26 36.19 -22.09
N LYS A 284 -22.18 35.43 -21.94
CA LYS A 284 -21.75 34.93 -20.62
C LYS A 284 -21.47 36.12 -19.72
N ILE A 285 -22.07 36.11 -18.55
CA ILE A 285 -21.90 37.16 -17.57
C ILE A 285 -20.83 36.78 -16.54
N ASP A 286 -20.08 37.78 -16.12
CA ASP A 286 -19.06 37.69 -15.08
C ASP A 286 -19.42 38.70 -13.99
N LEU A 287 -20.15 38.24 -12.98
CA LEU A 287 -20.64 39.07 -11.88
C LEU A 287 -19.56 39.16 -10.80
N LYS A 288 -18.68 40.15 -10.89
CA LYS A 288 -17.48 40.24 -10.04
C LYS A 288 -17.71 40.81 -8.64
N ASN A 289 -18.87 41.41 -8.38
CA ASN A 289 -19.15 42.10 -7.13
C ASN A 289 -20.66 42.28 -6.89
N GLN A 290 -21.00 42.73 -5.69
CA GLN A 290 -22.38 43.00 -5.28
C GLN A 290 -23.06 44.06 -6.17
N GLU A 291 -22.39 45.14 -6.56
CA GLU A 291 -23.00 46.19 -7.39
C GLU A 291 -23.50 45.67 -8.75
N SER A 292 -22.71 44.78 -9.37
CA SER A 292 -23.07 44.11 -10.62
C SER A 292 -24.29 43.20 -10.41
N MET A 293 -24.34 42.48 -9.29
CA MET A 293 -25.47 41.62 -8.92
C MET A 293 -26.75 42.43 -8.62
N ASP A 294 -26.63 43.52 -7.86
CA ASP A 294 -27.75 44.39 -7.50
C ASP A 294 -28.37 45.04 -8.75
N SER A 295 -27.55 45.38 -9.74
CA SER A 295 -28.00 45.87 -11.04
C SER A 295 -28.86 44.83 -11.78
N VAL A 296 -28.41 43.58 -11.80
CA VAL A 296 -29.15 42.46 -12.40
C VAL A 296 -30.45 42.17 -11.64
N LEU A 297 -30.42 42.19 -10.31
CA LEU A 297 -31.62 42.00 -9.49
C LEU A 297 -32.66 43.10 -9.75
N THR A 298 -32.22 44.36 -9.85
CA THR A 298 -33.10 45.50 -10.12
C THR A 298 -33.79 45.37 -11.48
N GLU A 299 -33.10 44.84 -12.49
CA GLU A 299 -33.68 44.60 -13.81
C GLU A 299 -34.63 43.40 -13.81
N LEU A 300 -34.27 42.32 -13.12
CA LEU A 300 -35.11 41.13 -12.97
C LEU A 300 -36.39 41.42 -12.17
N GLU A 301 -36.34 42.26 -11.13
CA GLU A 301 -37.54 42.64 -10.36
C GLU A 301 -38.62 43.27 -11.25
N LYS A 302 -38.22 44.01 -12.30
CA LYS A 302 -39.14 44.62 -13.26
C LYS A 302 -39.78 43.60 -14.20
N THR A 303 -39.14 42.46 -14.42
CA THR A 303 -39.50 41.47 -15.45
C THR A 303 -39.82 40.08 -14.87
N LYS A 304 -39.83 39.91 -13.54
CA LYS A 304 -39.97 38.62 -12.85
C LYS A 304 -41.21 37.82 -13.23
N ASP A 305 -42.30 38.49 -13.60
CA ASP A 305 -43.57 37.87 -13.97
C ASP A 305 -43.64 37.53 -15.48
N GLN A 306 -42.58 37.83 -16.24
CA GLN A 306 -42.51 37.69 -17.71
C GLN A 306 -41.55 36.58 -18.17
N CYS A 307 -41.09 35.70 -17.28
CA CYS A 307 -40.15 34.64 -17.64
C CYS A 307 -40.82 33.59 -18.55
N LEU A 308 -40.19 33.33 -19.70
CA LEU A 308 -40.64 32.35 -20.69
C LEU A 308 -39.59 31.25 -20.87
N VAL A 309 -40.04 30.04 -21.19
CA VAL A 309 -39.14 28.95 -21.58
C VAL A 309 -38.78 29.12 -23.05
N GLU A 310 -37.54 29.50 -23.32
CA GLU A 310 -37.03 29.67 -24.69
C GLU A 310 -36.78 28.35 -25.40
N GLN A 311 -36.17 27.37 -24.71
CA GLN A 311 -35.80 26.10 -25.30
C GLN A 311 -35.87 24.94 -24.30
N VAL A 312 -36.35 23.78 -24.76
CA VAL A 312 -36.27 22.51 -24.03
C VAL A 312 -35.54 21.49 -24.90
N LYS A 313 -34.44 20.94 -24.39
CA LYS A 313 -33.68 19.87 -25.04
C LYS A 313 -33.77 18.60 -24.24
N ILE A 314 -34.31 17.55 -24.84
CA ILE A 314 -34.37 16.20 -24.27
C ILE A 314 -33.32 15.36 -24.98
N SER A 315 -32.48 14.68 -24.21
CA SER A 315 -31.45 13.79 -24.74
C SER A 315 -31.30 12.56 -23.86
N GLU A 316 -31.14 11.41 -24.49
CA GLU A 316 -30.80 10.18 -23.79
C GLU A 316 -29.29 10.14 -23.49
N ARG A 317 -28.92 9.72 -22.27
CA ARG A 317 -27.52 9.48 -21.89
C ARG A 317 -27.36 8.05 -21.40
N ARG A 318 -26.56 7.27 -22.13
CA ARG A 318 -26.17 5.92 -21.70
C ARG A 318 -24.95 5.99 -20.77
N ARG A 319 -25.03 5.33 -19.62
CA ARG A 319 -23.89 5.17 -18.70
C ARG A 319 -23.34 3.75 -18.81
N GLN A 320 -22.09 3.62 -19.24
CA GLN A 320 -21.41 2.34 -19.29
C GLN A 320 -21.01 1.90 -17.87
N PRO A 321 -21.00 0.57 -17.58
CA PRO A 321 -20.51 0.05 -16.32
C PRO A 321 -19.01 0.36 -16.17
N THR A 322 -18.56 0.47 -14.93
CA THR A 322 -17.14 0.62 -14.62
C THR A 322 -16.40 -0.67 -14.92
N ALA A 323 -15.17 -0.55 -15.43
CA ALA A 323 -14.28 -1.69 -15.61
C ALA A 323 -14.00 -2.40 -14.27
N PRO A 324 -13.59 -3.68 -14.31
CA PRO A 324 -13.10 -4.41 -13.15
C PRO A 324 -11.93 -3.70 -12.48
N TYR A 325 -11.71 -4.00 -11.20
CA TYR A 325 -10.69 -3.32 -10.42
C TYR A 325 -9.26 -3.70 -10.85
N THR A 326 -8.46 -2.68 -11.15
CA THR A 326 -6.99 -2.72 -11.04
C THR A 326 -6.56 -2.32 -9.63
N THR A 327 -5.29 -2.48 -9.28
CA THR A 327 -4.76 -2.04 -7.97
C THR A 327 -5.00 -0.56 -7.70
N SER A 328 -4.76 0.30 -8.70
CA SER A 328 -4.91 1.75 -8.55
C SER A 328 -6.38 2.13 -8.35
N ARG A 329 -7.29 1.55 -9.13
CA ARG A 329 -8.72 1.83 -9.02
C ARG A 329 -9.30 1.31 -7.71
N MET A 330 -8.91 0.10 -7.28
CA MET A 330 -9.29 -0.46 -5.99
C MET A 330 -8.87 0.45 -4.83
N GLN A 331 -7.63 0.95 -4.84
CA GLN A 331 -7.14 1.86 -3.81
C GLN A 331 -7.89 3.19 -3.78
N GLN A 332 -8.16 3.80 -4.94
CA GLN A 332 -8.93 5.03 -5.04
C GLN A 332 -10.36 4.86 -4.50
N ASP A 333 -11.06 3.81 -4.94
CA ASP A 333 -12.43 3.56 -4.51
C ASP A 333 -12.49 3.21 -3.00
N ALA A 334 -11.53 2.45 -2.48
CA ALA A 334 -11.45 2.15 -1.05
C ALA A 334 -11.17 3.40 -0.20
N SER A 335 -10.36 4.34 -0.71
CA SER A 335 -10.16 5.65 -0.08
C SER A 335 -11.44 6.47 -0.06
N ASN A 336 -12.13 6.56 -1.20
CA ASN A 336 -13.32 7.40 -1.36
C ASN A 336 -14.58 6.84 -0.67
N LYS A 337 -14.74 5.52 -0.65
CA LYS A 337 -15.97 4.85 -0.17
C LYS A 337 -15.84 4.30 1.24
N LEU A 338 -14.63 3.88 1.63
CA LEU A 338 -14.39 3.18 2.91
C LEU A 338 -13.41 3.93 3.82
N SER A 339 -12.86 5.08 3.38
CA SER A 339 -11.84 5.85 4.09
C SER A 339 -10.61 5.02 4.47
N PHE A 340 -10.26 4.03 3.64
CA PHE A 340 -9.07 3.21 3.85
C PHE A 340 -7.84 3.88 3.25
N THR A 341 -6.73 3.88 4.01
CA THR A 341 -5.42 4.21 3.46
C THR A 341 -5.00 3.13 2.46
N SER A 342 -4.16 3.48 1.48
CA SER A 342 -3.64 2.50 0.50
C SER A 342 -2.99 1.29 1.18
N GLN A 343 -2.29 1.51 2.30
CA GLN A 343 -1.68 0.43 3.08
C GLN A 343 -2.74 -0.53 3.66
N LYS A 344 -3.81 0.02 4.25
CA LYS A 344 -4.90 -0.80 4.81
C LYS A 344 -5.61 -1.59 3.71
N THR A 345 -5.89 -0.94 2.57
CA THR A 345 -6.51 -1.60 1.41
C THR A 345 -5.66 -2.78 0.92
N MET A 346 -4.35 -2.58 0.73
CA MET A 346 -3.47 -3.66 0.28
C MET A 346 -3.30 -4.78 1.31
N MET A 347 -3.28 -4.45 2.61
CA MET A 347 -3.22 -5.45 3.67
C MET A 347 -4.47 -6.35 3.67
N VAL A 348 -5.66 -5.75 3.58
CA VAL A 348 -6.92 -6.50 3.52
C VAL A 348 -6.99 -7.32 2.24
N ALA A 349 -6.64 -6.74 1.09
CA ALA A 349 -6.63 -7.45 -0.18
C ALA A 349 -5.65 -8.64 -0.18
N GLN A 350 -4.45 -8.50 0.41
CA GLN A 350 -3.52 -9.63 0.59
C GLN A 350 -4.16 -10.76 1.39
N GLN A 351 -4.84 -10.46 2.50
CA GLN A 351 -5.52 -11.47 3.31
C GLN A 351 -6.63 -12.18 2.53
N LEU A 352 -7.42 -11.42 1.76
CA LEU A 352 -8.47 -11.98 0.91
C LEU A 352 -7.90 -12.88 -0.19
N TYR A 353 -6.75 -12.53 -0.77
CA TYR A 353 -6.08 -13.34 -1.79
C TYR A 353 -5.43 -14.61 -1.19
N GLU A 354 -4.64 -14.47 -0.11
CA GLU A 354 -3.92 -15.60 0.52
C GLU A 354 -4.85 -16.60 1.21
N GLY A 355 -5.99 -16.10 1.66
CA GLY A 355 -7.06 -16.86 2.27
C GLY A 355 -7.33 -16.41 3.71
N ILE A 356 -8.61 -16.25 4.00
CA ILE A 356 -9.12 -16.04 5.36
C ILE A 356 -9.86 -17.28 5.85
N ASP A 357 -9.87 -17.49 7.17
CA ASP A 357 -10.61 -18.60 7.76
C ASP A 357 -12.11 -18.29 7.74
N ILE A 358 -12.86 -19.11 7.01
CA ILE A 358 -14.32 -19.07 6.94
C ILE A 358 -14.83 -20.43 7.38
N LYS A 359 -15.51 -20.46 8.53
CA LYS A 359 -16.07 -21.68 9.13
C LYS A 359 -15.03 -22.80 9.33
N GLY A 360 -13.84 -22.44 9.81
CA GLY A 360 -12.74 -23.38 10.08
C GLY A 360 -11.95 -23.78 8.85
N THR A 361 -12.14 -23.10 7.72
CA THR A 361 -11.54 -23.44 6.43
C THR A 361 -10.90 -22.20 5.79
N PRO A 362 -9.60 -22.23 5.46
CA PRO A 362 -8.97 -21.14 4.71
C PRO A 362 -9.47 -21.12 3.25
N ILE A 363 -9.94 -19.96 2.80
CA ILE A 363 -10.49 -19.74 1.45
C ILE A 363 -9.95 -18.42 0.89
N GLY A 364 -9.33 -18.47 -0.29
CA GLY A 364 -9.03 -17.28 -1.10
C GLY A 364 -10.31 -16.72 -1.73
N LEU A 365 -10.55 -15.43 -1.56
CA LEU A 365 -11.80 -14.75 -1.96
C LEU A 365 -11.66 -13.84 -3.18
N ILE A 366 -10.44 -13.46 -3.54
CA ILE A 366 -10.16 -12.58 -4.68
C ILE A 366 -8.97 -13.09 -5.48
N THR A 367 -8.86 -12.62 -6.72
CA THR A 367 -7.65 -12.75 -7.54
C THR A 367 -6.53 -11.86 -7.01
N TYR A 368 -5.33 -12.03 -7.57
CA TYR A 368 -4.14 -11.33 -7.16
C TYR A 368 -4.31 -9.81 -7.26
N MET A 369 -4.10 -9.13 -6.12
CA MET A 369 -4.46 -7.72 -5.94
C MET A 369 -3.43 -6.72 -6.49
N ARG A 370 -2.28 -7.19 -6.99
CA ARG A 370 -1.25 -6.35 -7.64
C ARG A 370 -1.32 -6.57 -9.16
N THR A 371 -2.25 -5.90 -9.81
CA THR A 371 -2.54 -6.01 -11.24
C THR A 371 -2.89 -4.66 -11.84
N ASP A 372 -2.44 -4.43 -13.07
CA ASP A 372 -2.83 -3.34 -13.95
C ASP A 372 -3.85 -3.78 -15.02
N SER A 373 -4.18 -5.07 -15.06
CA SER A 373 -5.14 -5.65 -16.00
C SER A 373 -6.58 -5.54 -15.51
N THR A 374 -7.48 -5.21 -16.43
CA THR A 374 -8.94 -5.27 -16.25
C THR A 374 -9.57 -6.52 -16.85
N ARG A 375 -8.74 -7.45 -17.36
CA ARG A 375 -9.21 -8.68 -18.02
C ARG A 375 -9.85 -9.64 -17.00
N ILE A 376 -11.03 -10.15 -17.33
CA ILE A 376 -11.68 -11.26 -16.61
C ILE A 376 -11.45 -12.55 -17.40
N SER A 377 -11.25 -13.67 -16.71
CA SER A 377 -11.27 -15.00 -17.33
C SER A 377 -12.63 -15.32 -17.96
N PRO A 378 -12.70 -16.29 -18.89
CA PRO A 378 -13.99 -16.81 -19.37
C PRO A 378 -14.81 -17.50 -18.28
N ASP A 379 -14.12 -18.18 -17.35
CA ASP A 379 -14.69 -18.72 -16.10
C ASP A 379 -14.96 -17.59 -15.11
#